data_AF-A0A7S2AQX3-F1
#
_entry.id   AF-A0A7S2AQX3-F1
#
_cell.length_a   1.000
_cell.length_b   1.000
_cell.length_c   1.000
_cell.angle_alpha   90.00
_cell.angle_beta   90.00
_cell.angle_gamma   90.00
#
_symmetry.space_group_name_H-M   'P 1'
#
loop_
_entity.id
_entity.type
_entity.pdbx_description
1 polymer ?
#
loop_
_entity_poly.entity_id
_entity_poly.type
_entity_poly.pdbx_seq_one_letter_code
_entity_poly.pdbx_strand_id
1 'polypeptide(L)'
;QDHNMFMARSGNIAKLMQFSGADFVGSQECEHQRCADRLVQANPRYKYVRYPPIFYDSEKWTVDETENGAFMLSDTPNVQGSNTWGFRWPRAAGWARFVPKNNASGTGV
;
A
#
# COMPACT_ATOMS: atom_id res chain seq x y z
N GLN A 1 4.65 -7.81 27.35
CA GLN A 1 5.08 -7.56 25.97
C GLN A 1 4.68 -6.14 25.62
N ASP A 2 5.50 -5.40 24.89
CA ASP A 2 5.12 -4.06 24.44
C ASP A 2 4.04 -4.19 23.35
N HIS A 3 2.82 -3.79 23.69
CA HIS A 3 1.65 -3.87 22.83
C HIS A 3 1.73 -2.95 21.60
N ASN A 4 2.68 -2.00 21.58
CA ASN A 4 2.86 -1.05 20.48
C ASN A 4 3.79 -1.58 19.37
N MET A 5 4.51 -2.68 19.61
CA MET A 5 5.36 -3.29 18.58
C MET A 5 4.53 -3.73 17.38
N PHE A 6 5.05 -3.51 16.16
CA PHE A 6 4.35 -3.88 14.92
C PHE A 6 3.87 -5.34 14.92
N MET A 7 4.71 -6.27 15.41
CA MET A 7 4.37 -7.69 15.47
C MET A 7 3.18 -8.00 16.39
N ALA A 8 2.96 -7.22 17.45
CA ALA A 8 1.81 -7.34 18.32
C ALA A 8 0.54 -6.73 17.69
N ARG A 9 0.69 -5.79 16.74
CA ARG A 9 -0.42 -5.06 16.09
C ARG A 9 -0.83 -5.62 14.73
N SER A 10 0.08 -6.28 14.00
CA SER A 10 -0.12 -6.65 12.59
C SER A 10 -1.35 -7.53 12.36
N GLY A 11 -1.66 -8.43 13.31
CA GLY A 11 -2.86 -9.27 13.24
C GLY A 11 -4.17 -8.48 13.35
N ASN A 12 -4.20 -7.43 14.19
CA ASN A 12 -5.37 -6.57 14.33
C ASN A 12 -5.54 -5.65 13.11
N ILE A 13 -4.43 -5.18 12.53
CA ILE A 13 -4.45 -4.40 11.28
C ILE A 13 -5.02 -5.25 10.13
N ALA A 14 -4.56 -6.49 9.96
CA ALA A 14 -5.06 -7.40 8.93
C ALA A 14 -6.57 -7.70 9.09
N LYS A 15 -7.03 -7.88 10.34
CA LYS A 15 -8.46 -8.04 10.66
C LYS A 15 -9.27 -6.78 10.34
N LEU A 16 -8.72 -5.59 10.62
CA LEU A 16 -9.37 -4.33 10.28
C LEU A 16 -9.51 -4.17 8.77
N MET A 17 -8.48 -4.51 7.98
CA MET A 17 -8.57 -4.51 6.51
C MET A 17 -9.67 -5.46 6.02
N GLN A 18 -9.80 -6.65 6.61
CA GLN A 18 -10.88 -7.57 6.26
C GLN A 18 -12.26 -7.03 6.65
N PHE A 19 -12.37 -6.48 7.86
CA PHE A 19 -13.62 -5.97 8.41
C PHE A 19 -14.13 -4.73 7.67
N SER A 20 -13.23 -3.86 7.19
CA SER A 20 -13.63 -2.67 6.42
C SER A 20 -14.32 -3.03 5.11
N GLY A 21 -14.06 -4.22 4.57
CA GLY A 21 -14.58 -4.66 3.28
C GLY A 21 -14.04 -3.85 2.10
N ALA A 22 -13.01 -3.03 2.30
CA ALA A 22 -12.49 -2.11 1.29
C ALA A 22 -11.76 -2.86 0.18
N ASP A 23 -11.99 -2.48 -1.08
CA ASP A 23 -11.26 -3.11 -2.19
C ASP A 23 -9.81 -2.63 -2.27
N PHE A 24 -9.55 -1.43 -1.77
CA PHE A 24 -8.23 -0.79 -1.76
C PHE A 24 -7.93 -0.21 -0.38
N VAL A 25 -6.68 -0.34 0.06
CA VAL A 25 -6.16 0.28 1.28
C VAL A 25 -4.77 0.85 0.99
N GLY A 26 -4.62 2.17 1.07
CA GLY A 26 -3.30 2.82 1.00
C GLY A 26 -2.66 2.89 2.39
N SER A 27 -1.45 2.34 2.55
CA SER A 27 -0.73 2.43 3.83
C SER A 27 0.46 3.37 3.75
N GLN A 28 0.66 4.13 4.82
CA GLN A 28 1.86 4.92 5.06
C GLN A 28 2.71 4.25 6.14
N GLU A 29 3.99 4.63 6.23
CA GLU A 29 4.93 4.20 7.29
C GLU A 29 5.14 2.69 7.44
N CYS A 30 4.72 1.92 6.43
CA CYS A 30 5.06 0.51 6.30
C CYS A 30 6.49 0.42 5.73
N GLU A 31 7.46 0.74 6.58
CA GLU A 31 8.82 1.16 6.26
C GLU A 31 9.66 0.11 5.50
N HIS A 32 9.19 -1.15 5.45
CA HIS A 32 9.89 -2.27 4.81
C HIS A 32 8.93 -3.26 4.18
N GLN A 33 9.42 -4.03 3.19
CA GLN A 33 8.74 -5.20 2.60
C GLN A 33 8.13 -6.14 3.61
N ARG A 34 8.85 -6.38 4.71
CA ARG A 34 8.39 -7.23 5.80
C ARG A 34 7.05 -6.79 6.42
N CYS A 35 6.75 -5.49 6.46
CA CYS A 35 5.48 -5.01 6.99
C CYS A 35 4.32 -5.38 6.05
N ALA A 36 4.45 -5.12 4.75
CA ALA A 36 3.41 -5.43 3.77
C ALA A 36 3.25 -6.94 3.57
N ASP A 37 4.36 -7.68 3.50
CA ASP A 37 4.37 -9.14 3.41
C ASP A 37 3.68 -9.77 4.62
N ARG A 38 3.89 -9.22 5.83
CA ARG A 38 3.24 -9.72 7.04
C ARG A 38 1.73 -9.51 7.01
N LEU A 39 1.26 -8.37 6.48
CA LEU A 39 -0.17 -8.09 6.35
C LEU A 39 -0.83 -9.01 5.31
N VAL A 40 -0.18 -9.25 4.17
CA VAL A 40 -0.65 -10.21 3.15
C VAL A 40 -0.62 -11.64 3.67
N GLN A 41 0.41 -12.05 4.41
CA GLN A 41 0.47 -13.37 5.03
C GLN A 41 -0.71 -13.59 6.00
N ALA A 42 -1.11 -12.56 6.74
CA ALA A 42 -2.23 -12.62 7.68
C ALA A 42 -3.60 -12.49 6.98
N ASN A 43 -3.65 -11.93 5.76
CA ASN A 43 -4.87 -11.78 4.97
C ASN A 43 -4.57 -11.96 3.46
N PRO A 44 -4.49 -13.22 2.97
CA PRO A 44 -4.04 -13.53 1.60
C PRO A 44 -4.98 -13.06 0.49
N ARG A 45 -6.20 -12.63 0.81
CA ARG A 45 -7.12 -12.00 -0.14
C ARG A 45 -6.53 -10.72 -0.73
N TYR A 46 -5.82 -9.96 0.09
CA TYR A 46 -5.14 -8.75 -0.37
C TYR A 46 -3.76 -9.09 -0.94
N LYS A 47 -3.41 -8.41 -2.03
CA LYS A 47 -2.03 -8.25 -2.50
C LYS A 47 -1.65 -6.77 -2.38
N TYR A 48 -0.38 -6.44 -2.59
CA TYR A 48 0.06 -5.04 -2.60
C TYR A 48 0.92 -4.73 -3.81
N VAL A 49 0.98 -3.43 -4.14
CA VAL A 49 1.84 -2.89 -5.20
C VAL A 49 2.58 -1.65 -4.68
N ARG A 50 3.87 -1.55 -5.03
CA ARG A 50 4.78 -0.40 -4.79
C ARG A 50 5.03 -0.05 -3.32
N TYR A 51 5.89 0.96 -3.12
CA TYR A 51 6.12 1.65 -1.85
C TYR A 51 5.89 3.16 -2.04
N PRO A 52 5.15 3.84 -1.15
CA PRO A 52 4.27 3.30 -0.09
C PRO A 52 3.22 2.32 -0.63
N PRO A 53 2.88 1.22 0.09
CA PRO A 53 2.10 0.13 -0.47
C PRO A 53 0.62 0.48 -0.58
N ILE A 54 0.06 0.14 -1.74
CA ILE A 54 -1.39 0.09 -1.98
C ILE A 54 -1.79 -1.38 -1.95
N PHE A 55 -2.55 -1.77 -0.94
CA PHE A 55 -3.17 -3.08 -0.86
C PHE A 55 -4.45 -3.09 -1.69
N TYR A 56 -4.73 -4.21 -2.36
CA TYR A 56 -5.91 -4.39 -3.17
C TYR A 56 -6.48 -5.80 -3.04
N ASP A 57 -7.80 -5.91 -3.11
CA ASP A 57 -8.51 -7.18 -3.15
C ASP A 57 -8.21 -7.90 -4.47
N SER A 58 -7.35 -8.91 -4.38
CA SER A 58 -6.85 -9.62 -5.56
C SER A 58 -7.87 -10.57 -6.18
N GLU A 59 -9.01 -10.80 -5.53
CA GLU A 59 -10.13 -11.54 -6.13
C GLU A 59 -10.92 -10.67 -7.11
N LYS A 60 -10.92 -9.35 -6.91
CA LYS A 60 -11.69 -8.38 -7.72
C LYS A 60 -10.84 -7.61 -8.72
N TRP A 61 -9.57 -7.36 -8.41
CA TRP A 61 -8.72 -6.46 -9.17
C TRP A 61 -7.42 -7.11 -9.64
N THR A 62 -6.94 -6.67 -10.81
CA THR A 62 -5.57 -6.86 -11.27
C THR A 62 -4.87 -5.51 -11.37
N VAL A 63 -3.54 -5.51 -11.25
CA VAL A 63 -2.71 -4.34 -11.53
C VAL A 63 -2.27 -4.43 -12.98
N ASP A 64 -2.34 -3.33 -13.72
CA ASP A 64 -1.59 -3.20 -14.96
C ASP A 64 -0.10 -3.06 -14.66
N GLU A 65 0.68 -4.08 -15.02
CA GLU A 65 2.12 -4.15 -14.80
C GLU A 65 2.91 -3.06 -15.54
N THR A 66 2.35 -2.48 -16.61
CA THR A 66 2.95 -1.39 -17.38
C THR A 66 2.56 0.00 -16.88
N GLU A 67 1.48 0.12 -16.12
CA GLU A 67 0.92 1.39 -15.65
C GLU A 67 0.88 1.43 -14.11
N ASN A 68 2.07 1.41 -13.50
CA ASN A 68 2.24 1.58 -12.07
C ASN A 68 3.62 2.14 -11.73
N GLY A 69 3.74 2.88 -10.62
CA GLY A 69 4.95 3.66 -10.34
C GLY A 69 5.02 4.17 -8.91
N ALA A 70 6.15 4.82 -8.62
CA ALA A 70 6.31 5.67 -7.46
C ALA A 70 7.16 6.87 -7.86
N PHE A 71 6.89 8.04 -7.29
CA PHE A 71 7.69 9.23 -7.52
C PHE A 71 7.86 10.04 -6.23
N MET A 72 8.94 10.80 -6.16
CA MET A 72 9.24 11.69 -5.04
C MET A 72 8.39 12.97 -5.13
N LEU A 73 7.87 13.42 -4.00
CA LEU A 73 7.19 14.70 -3.88
C LEU A 73 8.23 15.82 -3.76
N SER A 74 8.74 16.22 -4.92
CA SER A 74 9.81 17.21 -5.09
C SER A 74 9.83 17.73 -6.52
N ASP A 75 10.69 18.71 -6.81
CA ASP A 75 10.93 19.22 -8.17
C ASP A 75 11.65 18.20 -9.07
N THR A 76 12.24 17.15 -8.47
CA THR A 76 12.91 16.06 -9.20
C THR A 76 12.26 14.72 -8.87
N PRO A 77 11.02 14.48 -9.34
CA PRO A 77 10.19 13.34 -8.91
C PRO A 77 10.79 11.96 -9.23
N ASN A 78 11.67 11.88 -10.22
CA ASN A 78 12.33 10.64 -10.63
C ASN A 78 13.65 10.37 -9.87
N VAL A 79 14.10 11.29 -9.01
CA VAL A 79 15.34 11.15 -8.24
C VAL A 79 15.01 10.62 -6.85
N GLN A 80 15.38 9.38 -6.58
CA GLN A 80 15.12 8.73 -5.29
C GLN A 80 15.68 9.55 -4.12
N GLY A 81 14.85 9.77 -3.09
CA GLY A 81 15.25 10.54 -1.90
C GLY A 81 15.23 12.07 -2.10
N SER A 82 14.79 12.58 -3.26
CA SER A 82 14.68 14.01 -3.49
C SER A 82 13.69 14.70 -2.54
N ASN A 83 14.03 15.93 -2.16
CA ASN A 83 13.35 16.72 -1.15
C ASN A 83 13.63 18.24 -1.35
N THR A 84 13.47 18.73 -2.58
CA THR A 84 13.83 20.10 -2.95
C THR A 84 13.00 21.17 -2.25
N TRP A 85 11.81 20.83 -1.76
CA TRP A 85 10.95 21.74 -1.00
C TRP A 85 11.34 21.87 0.48
N GLY A 86 12.36 21.14 0.93
CA GLY A 86 12.94 21.30 2.27
C GLY A 86 12.12 20.67 3.39
N PHE A 87 11.39 19.58 3.14
CA PHE A 87 10.74 18.83 4.23
C PHE A 87 11.78 18.23 5.18
N ARG A 88 11.34 17.84 6.38
CA ARG A 88 12.22 17.13 7.33
C ARG A 88 12.70 15.77 6.80
N TRP A 89 11.86 15.09 6.01
CA TRP A 89 12.15 13.77 5.43
C TRP A 89 11.62 13.72 3.99
N PRO A 90 12.29 13.02 3.07
CA PRO A 90 11.78 12.81 1.71
C PRO A 90 10.39 12.13 1.74
N ARG A 91 9.51 12.53 0.84
CA ARG A 91 8.15 11.99 0.71
C ARG A 91 7.96 11.40 -0.69
N ALA A 92 7.24 10.29 -0.78
CA ALA A 92 6.94 9.63 -2.05
C ALA A 92 5.46 9.29 -2.15
N ALA A 93 4.96 9.22 -3.38
CA ALA A 93 3.63 8.74 -3.71
C ALA A 93 3.75 7.50 -4.62
N GLY A 94 3.17 6.38 -4.17
CA GLY A 94 2.97 5.19 -4.99
C GLY A 94 1.64 5.27 -5.73
N TRP A 95 1.59 4.75 -6.95
CA TRP A 95 0.37 4.69 -7.74
C TRP A 95 0.33 3.43 -8.60
N ALA A 96 -0.87 2.99 -8.96
CA ALA A 96 -1.09 1.88 -9.88
C ALA A 96 -2.44 2.03 -10.59
N ARG A 97 -2.50 1.58 -11.85
CA ARG A 97 -3.75 1.40 -12.59
C ARG A 97 -4.33 0.02 -12.26
N PHE A 98 -5.51 0.01 -11.66
CA PHE A 98 -6.24 -1.21 -11.34
C PHE A 98 -7.30 -1.52 -12.41
N VAL A 99 -7.42 -2.79 -12.77
CA VAL A 99 -8.39 -3.28 -13.77
C VAL A 99 -9.32 -4.28 -13.08
N PRO A 100 -10.66 -4.11 -13.20
CA PRO A 100 -11.60 -5.05 -12.59
C PRO A 100 -11.59 -6.38 -13.34
N LYS A 101 -11.66 -7.50 -12.62
CA LYS A 101 -11.70 -8.84 -13.23
C LYS A 101 -13.04 -9.18 -13.88
N ASN A 102 -14.16 -8.66 -13.34
CA ASN A 102 -15.53 -9.03 -13.74
C ASN A 102 -16.51 -7.83 -13.82
N ASN A 103 -16.17 -6.73 -14.52
CA ASN A 103 -16.97 -5.48 -14.53
C ASN A 103 -17.34 -4.97 -13.12
N ALA A 104 -16.53 -5.32 -12.11
CA ALA A 104 -16.78 -4.97 -10.72
C ALA A 104 -16.72 -3.45 -10.55
N SER A 105 -17.67 -2.89 -9.81
CA SER A 105 -17.58 -1.52 -9.28
C SER A 105 -16.73 -1.52 -8.00
N GLY A 106 -15.90 -0.49 -7.82
CA GLY A 106 -14.93 -0.42 -6.73
C GLY A 106 -15.35 0.47 -5.57
N THR A 107 -14.90 0.10 -4.37
CA THR A 107 -15.03 0.87 -3.12
C THR A 107 -13.68 0.93 -2.39
N GLY A 108 -13.33 2.06 -1.77
CA GLY A 108 -12.03 2.25 -1.11
C GLY A 108 -12.13 3.10 0.16
N VAL A 109 -11.12 3.00 1.03
CA VAL A 109 -10.92 3.82 2.25
C VAL A 109 -9.48 4.27 2.40
#